data_AF-E2SLG1-F1
#
_entry.id   AF-E2SLG1-F1
#
_cell.length_a   1.000
_cell.length_b   1.000
_cell.length_c   1.000
_cell.angle_alpha   90.00
_cell.angle_beta   90.00
_cell.angle_gamma   90.00
#
_symmetry.space_group_name_H-M   'P 1'
#
loop_
_entity.id
_entity.type
_entity.pdbx_description
1 polymer ?
#
loop_
_entity_poly.entity_id
_entity_poly.type
_entity_poly.pdbx_seq_one_letter_code
_entity_poly.pdbx_strand_id
1 'polypeptide(L)'
;MKRIEVVDACGVFMHNTYERRARGLVKKGRAQFLTASKICLQPLPEKLEDWMMEPIQKEEVLNRIDQILHQKEHLQEAFSAIEKIPQDLDEHTCELRTRAIYEIVEAREKTNREVLALLHAMLDKSAVQTD
;
A
#
# COMPACT_ATOMS: atom_id res chain seq x y z
N MET A 1 13.52 -35.71 16.40
CA MET A 1 12.26 -34.94 16.46
C MET A 1 11.72 -34.76 15.05
N LYS A 2 10.46 -35.13 14.79
CA LYS A 2 9.81 -34.84 13.50
C LYS A 2 9.44 -33.36 13.44
N ARG A 3 9.93 -32.66 12.41
CA ARG A 3 9.59 -31.25 12.13
C ARG A 3 8.29 -31.21 11.34
N ILE A 4 7.40 -30.31 11.73
CA ILE A 4 6.12 -30.05 11.07
C ILE A 4 6.16 -28.62 10.55
N GLU A 5 5.94 -28.43 9.25
CA GLU A 5 5.82 -27.10 8.63
C GLU A 5 4.50 -26.45 9.02
N VAL A 6 4.54 -25.18 9.41
CA VAL A 6 3.35 -24.37 9.70
C VAL A 6 3.17 -23.37 8.57
N VAL A 7 2.01 -23.41 7.93
CA VAL A 7 1.61 -22.47 6.88
C VAL A 7 0.38 -21.66 7.32
N ASP A 8 0.19 -20.51 6.70
CA ASP A 8 -1.03 -19.71 6.83
C ASP A 8 -2.15 -20.21 5.90
N ALA A 9 -3.30 -19.51 5.91
CA ALA A 9 -4.46 -19.83 5.09
C ALA A 9 -4.23 -19.69 3.58
N CYS A 10 -3.23 -18.90 3.16
CA CYS A 10 -2.82 -18.74 1.77
C CYS A 10 -1.76 -19.78 1.35
N GLY A 11 -1.34 -20.66 2.27
CA GLY A 11 -0.31 -21.66 2.04
C GLY A 11 1.12 -21.13 2.16
N VAL A 12 1.32 -19.90 2.66
CA VAL A 12 2.64 -19.30 2.85
C VAL A 12 3.30 -19.91 4.09
N PHE A 13 4.56 -20.32 3.94
CA PHE A 13 5.36 -20.85 5.04
C PHE A 13 5.60 -19.79 6.12
N MET A 14 5.30 -20.14 7.36
CA MET A 14 5.52 -19.26 8.51
C MET A 14 6.74 -19.69 9.31
N HIS A 15 6.69 -20.90 9.89
CA HIS A 15 7.77 -21.44 10.70
C HIS A 15 7.65 -22.96 10.84
N ASN A 16 8.66 -23.59 11.44
CA ASN A 16 8.60 -25.00 11.81
C ASN A 16 8.07 -25.17 13.24
N THR A 17 7.39 -26.28 13.50
CA THR A 17 7.00 -26.71 14.84
C THR A 17 7.31 -28.19 15.05
N TYR A 18 7.05 -28.70 16.25
CA TYR A 18 7.24 -30.11 16.59
C TYR A 18 5.89 -30.82 16.74
N GLU A 19 5.90 -32.12 16.46
CA GLU A 19 4.70 -32.97 16.37
C GLU A 19 3.75 -32.86 17.56
N ARG A 20 4.27 -32.84 18.81
CA ARG A 20 3.44 -32.72 20.01
C ARG A 20 2.67 -31.39 20.08
N ARG A 21 3.27 -30.29 19.63
CA ARG A 21 2.61 -28.98 19.55
C ARG A 21 1.61 -28.93 18.39
N ALA A 22 1.98 -29.46 17.22
CA ALA A 22 1.08 -29.54 16.07
C ALA A 22 -0.22 -30.29 16.42
N ARG A 23 -0.12 -31.48 17.03
CA ARG A 23 -1.28 -32.24 17.52
C ARG A 23 -2.10 -31.45 18.55
N GLY A 24 -1.44 -30.72 19.44
CA GLY A 24 -2.11 -29.87 20.43
C GLY A 24 -2.90 -28.71 19.81
N LEU A 25 -2.39 -28.10 18.74
CA LEU A 25 -3.07 -27.05 17.99
C LEU A 25 -4.29 -27.60 17.24
N VAL A 26 -4.13 -28.75 16.58
CA VAL A 26 -5.23 -29.41 15.84
C VAL A 26 -6.33 -29.88 16.78
N LYS A 27 -5.98 -30.48 17.92
CA LYS A 27 -6.96 -30.90 18.95
C LYS A 27 -7.78 -29.72 19.50
N LYS A 28 -7.19 -28.52 19.56
CA LYS A 28 -7.85 -27.30 20.03
C LYS A 28 -8.59 -26.55 18.91
N GLY A 29 -8.68 -27.11 17.71
CA GLY A 29 -9.34 -26.46 16.57
C GLY A 29 -8.62 -25.22 16.04
N ARG A 30 -7.34 -25.02 16.39
CA ARG A 30 -6.54 -23.86 15.97
C ARG A 30 -5.73 -24.09 14.69
N ALA A 31 -5.72 -25.32 14.21
CA ALA A 31 -4.96 -25.75 13.04
C ALA A 31 -5.57 -27.01 12.44
N GLN A 32 -5.20 -27.33 11.21
CA GLN A 32 -5.54 -28.58 10.54
C GLN A 32 -4.28 -29.21 9.92
N PHE A 33 -4.19 -30.54 9.90
CA PHE A 33 -3.14 -31.22 9.16
C PHE A 33 -3.45 -31.19 7.66
N LEU A 34 -2.53 -30.63 6.88
CA LEU A 34 -2.56 -30.72 5.41
C LEU A 34 -1.88 -32.01 4.94
N THR A 35 -0.77 -32.37 5.59
CA THR A 35 -0.05 -33.64 5.38
C THR A 35 0.52 -34.14 6.71
N ALA A 36 1.14 -35.32 6.71
CA ALA A 36 1.80 -35.87 7.90
C ALA A 36 2.91 -34.97 8.49
N SER A 37 3.46 -34.04 7.69
CA SER A 37 4.53 -33.13 8.08
C SER A 37 4.18 -31.64 7.89
N LYS A 38 2.90 -31.30 7.68
CA LYS A 38 2.47 -29.92 7.44
C LYS A 38 1.11 -29.63 8.08
N ILE A 39 1.01 -28.52 8.82
CA ILE A 39 -0.25 -27.99 9.36
C ILE A 39 -0.53 -26.58 8.80
N CYS A 40 -1.80 -26.29 8.59
CA CYS A 40 -2.29 -24.93 8.36
C CYS A 40 -2.84 -24.37 9.68
N LEU A 41 -2.46 -23.16 10.06
CA LEU A 41 -3.20 -22.44 11.10
C LEU A 41 -4.58 -22.10 10.53
N GLN A 42 -5.63 -22.63 11.15
CA GLN A 42 -6.98 -22.31 10.73
C GLN A 42 -7.27 -20.87 11.18
N PRO A 43 -7.74 -19.99 10.29
CA PRO A 43 -8.21 -18.67 10.70
C PRO A 43 -9.30 -18.85 11.76
N LEU A 44 -9.29 -18.00 12.79
CA LEU A 44 -10.36 -17.94 13.78
C LEU A 44 -11.68 -17.55 13.07
N PRO A 45 -12.77 -18.36 13.10
CA PRO A 45 -14.11 -17.88 12.76
C PRO A 45 -14.66 -17.14 14.00
N GLU A 46 -15.21 -15.93 13.97
CA GLU A 46 -16.38 -15.45 13.20
C GLU A 46 -16.37 -13.91 12.96
N LYS A 47 -15.25 -13.21 13.15
CA LYS A 47 -15.19 -11.75 12.90
C LYS A 47 -14.01 -11.36 12.02
N LEU A 48 -13.80 -12.14 10.96
CA LEU A 48 -12.79 -11.83 9.94
C LEU A 48 -13.38 -11.07 8.74
N GLU A 49 -14.70 -10.84 8.72
CA GLU A 49 -15.36 -10.09 7.64
C GLU A 49 -14.99 -8.59 7.66
N ASP A 50 -14.50 -8.04 8.78
CA ASP A 50 -14.09 -6.62 8.86
C ASP A 50 -12.67 -6.33 8.33
N TRP A 51 -11.85 -7.35 8.04
CA TRP A 51 -10.45 -7.16 7.63
C TRP A 51 -10.14 -7.65 6.21
N MET A 52 -11.10 -8.29 5.55
CA MET A 52 -11.05 -8.38 4.11
C MET A 52 -11.35 -6.98 3.58
N MET A 53 -10.31 -6.18 3.37
CA MET A 53 -10.42 -4.91 2.66
C MET A 53 -11.27 -5.15 1.43
N GLU A 54 -12.51 -4.64 1.43
CA GLU A 54 -13.39 -4.65 0.27
C GLU A 54 -12.53 -4.27 -0.94
N PRO A 55 -12.56 -5.04 -2.04
CA PRO A 55 -11.80 -4.70 -3.21
C PRO A 55 -12.19 -3.28 -3.62
N ILE A 56 -11.24 -2.33 -3.51
CA ILE A 56 -11.50 -0.93 -3.84
C ILE A 56 -12.00 -0.91 -5.27
N GLN A 57 -13.22 -0.44 -5.46
CA GLN A 57 -13.85 -0.38 -6.77
C GLN A 57 -13.04 0.56 -7.67
N LYS A 58 -12.93 0.23 -8.97
CA LYS A 58 -12.18 1.07 -9.93
C LYS A 58 -12.67 2.52 -9.90
N GLU A 59 -13.98 2.73 -9.79
CA GLU A 59 -14.62 4.04 -9.63
C GLU A 59 -14.08 4.83 -8.43
N GLU A 60 -13.90 4.17 -7.28
CA GLU A 60 -13.37 4.79 -6.07
C GLU A 60 -11.89 5.18 -6.23
N VAL A 61 -11.10 4.38 -6.96
CA VAL A 61 -9.72 4.73 -7.29
C VAL A 61 -9.68 5.97 -8.20
N LEU A 62 -10.52 6.00 -9.24
CA LEU A 62 -10.59 7.14 -10.17
C LEU A 62 -11.04 8.42 -9.47
N ASN A 63 -12.06 8.35 -8.61
CA ASN A 63 -12.52 9.49 -7.82
C ASN A 63 -11.41 10.05 -6.92
N ARG A 64 -10.62 9.18 -6.28
CA ARG A 64 -9.48 9.61 -5.46
C ARG A 64 -8.36 10.23 -6.29
N ILE A 65 -8.08 9.69 -7.49
CA ILE A 65 -7.13 10.28 -8.43
C ILE A 65 -7.58 11.68 -8.82
N ASP A 66 -8.85 11.87 -9.17
CA ASP A 66 -9.38 13.18 -9.53
C ASP A 66 -9.27 14.17 -8.38
N GLN A 67 -9.54 13.75 -7.14
CA GLN A 67 -9.32 14.59 -5.96
C GLN A 67 -7.85 14.99 -5.81
N ILE A 68 -6.90 14.06 -5.94
CA ILE A 68 -5.46 14.35 -5.86
C ILE A 68 -5.00 15.29 -6.98
N LEU A 69 -5.54 15.15 -8.19
CA LEU A 69 -5.20 16.01 -9.32
C LEU A 69 -5.81 17.42 -9.17
N HIS A 70 -6.99 17.52 -8.56
CA HIS A 70 -7.67 18.79 -8.31
C HIS A 70 -7.21 19.53 -7.06
N GLN A 71 -6.54 18.86 -6.13
CA GLN A 71 -5.86 19.51 -5.00
C GLN A 71 -4.73 20.42 -5.51
N LYS A 72 -5.08 21.66 -5.90
CA LYS A 72 -4.15 22.73 -6.30
C LYS A 72 -4.03 23.80 -5.23
N GLU A 73 -4.94 23.82 -4.27
CA GLU A 73 -5.02 24.81 -3.18
C GLU A 73 -3.74 24.83 -2.34
N HIS A 74 -3.19 23.65 -1.99
CA HIS A 74 -1.93 23.55 -1.24
C HIS A 74 -0.73 24.15 -2.00
N LEU A 75 -0.71 24.09 -3.33
CA LEU A 75 0.34 24.70 -4.15
C LEU A 75 0.18 26.22 -4.18
N GLN A 76 -1.06 26.71 -4.28
CA GLN A 76 -1.34 28.14 -4.21
C GLN A 76 -0.95 28.73 -2.85
N GLU A 77 -1.21 28.02 -1.76
CA GLU A 77 -0.76 28.42 -0.41
C GLU A 77 0.77 28.45 -0.31
N ALA A 78 1.45 27.41 -0.83
CA ALA A 78 2.91 27.36 -0.81
C ALA A 78 3.54 28.49 -1.65
N PHE A 79 3.03 28.76 -2.86
CA PHE A 79 3.49 29.88 -3.68
C PHE A 79 3.18 31.23 -3.02
N SER A 80 2.00 31.41 -2.44
CA SER A 80 1.65 32.64 -1.70
C SER A 80 2.56 32.86 -0.49
N ALA A 81 2.96 31.79 0.22
CA ALA A 81 3.91 31.87 1.32
C ALA A 81 5.30 32.33 0.83
N ILE A 82 5.75 31.83 -0.33
CA ILE A 82 7.01 32.20 -0.97
C ILE A 82 6.97 33.66 -1.47
N GLU A 83 5.85 34.12 -2.04
CA GLU A 83 5.67 35.49 -2.51
C GLU A 83 5.70 36.54 -1.39
N LYS A 84 5.28 36.15 -0.18
CA LYS A 84 5.31 37.02 1.01
C LYS A 84 6.71 37.22 1.58
N ILE A 85 7.70 36.44 1.12
CA ILE A 85 9.09 36.66 1.47
C ILE A 85 9.54 37.99 0.82
N PRO A 86 10.21 38.90 1.55
CA PRO A 86 10.66 40.18 1.01
C PRO A 86 11.41 40.03 -0.32
N GLN A 87 11.37 41.04 -1.20
CA GLN A 87 11.98 40.98 -2.54
C GLN A 87 13.41 41.55 -2.57
N ASP A 88 13.80 42.29 -1.53
CA ASP A 88 15.12 42.88 -1.29
C ASP A 88 16.10 41.88 -0.67
N LEU A 89 16.07 40.65 -1.18
CA LEU A 89 16.86 39.54 -0.68
C LEU A 89 18.32 39.63 -1.13
N ASP A 90 19.22 39.20 -0.25
CA ASP A 90 20.58 38.86 -0.63
C ASP A 90 20.58 37.62 -1.55
N GLU A 91 21.70 37.43 -2.26
CA GLU A 91 21.85 36.38 -3.27
C GLU A 91 21.52 34.98 -2.71
N HIS A 92 21.93 34.69 -1.47
CA HIS A 92 21.67 33.40 -0.84
C HIS A 92 20.17 33.18 -0.59
N THR A 93 19.45 34.20 -0.14
CA THR A 93 18.01 34.06 0.10
C THR A 93 17.22 33.96 -1.21
N CYS A 94 17.71 34.58 -2.30
CA CYS A 94 17.14 34.40 -3.64
C CYS A 94 17.32 32.96 -4.18
N GLU A 95 18.50 32.35 -3.93
CA GLU A 95 18.76 30.95 -4.26
C GLU A 95 17.83 30.00 -3.49
N LEU A 96 17.70 30.21 -2.17
CA LEU A 96 16.80 29.41 -1.33
C LEU A 96 15.35 29.49 -1.83
N ARG A 97 14.90 30.68 -2.24
CA ARG A 97 13.56 30.88 -2.81
C ARG A 97 13.38 30.10 -4.12
N THR A 98 14.33 30.22 -5.04
CA THR A 98 14.29 29.54 -6.34
C THR A 98 14.30 28.03 -6.16
N ARG A 99 15.13 27.54 -5.24
CA ARG A 99 15.21 26.13 -4.88
C ARG A 99 13.92 25.62 -4.27
N ALA A 100 13.30 26.35 -3.35
CA ALA A 100 12.03 25.97 -2.75
C ALA A 100 10.91 25.82 -3.81
N ILE A 101 10.84 26.74 -4.79
CA ILE A 101 9.90 26.64 -5.91
C ILE A 101 10.18 25.37 -6.73
N TYR A 102 11.44 25.12 -7.07
CA TYR A 102 11.83 23.92 -7.82
C TYR A 102 11.43 22.64 -7.08
N GLU A 103 11.72 22.54 -5.79
CA GLU A 103 11.39 21.37 -4.95
C GLU A 103 9.87 21.12 -4.89
N ILE A 104 9.06 22.18 -4.76
CA ILE A 104 7.60 22.06 -4.77
C ILE A 104 7.09 21.53 -6.12
N VAL A 105 7.58 22.09 -7.22
CA VAL A 105 7.18 21.68 -8.58
C VAL A 105 7.62 20.23 -8.85
N GLU A 106 8.85 19.88 -8.49
CA GLU A 106 9.38 18.52 -8.66
C GLU A 106 8.58 17.48 -7.86
N ALA A 107 8.24 17.79 -6.60
CA ALA A 107 7.40 16.93 -5.77
C ALA A 107 6.00 16.74 -6.37
N ARG A 108 5.42 17.81 -6.93
CA ARG A 108 4.12 17.73 -7.61
C ARG A 108 4.21 16.86 -8.87
N GLU A 109 5.24 17.03 -9.69
CA GLU A 109 5.39 16.21 -10.90
C GLU A 109 5.77 14.77 -10.62
N LYS A 110 6.37 14.49 -9.47
CA LYS A 110 6.51 13.11 -9.00
C LYS A 110 5.14 12.48 -8.76
N THR A 111 4.23 13.19 -8.09
CA THR A 111 2.86 12.71 -7.85
C THR A 111 2.13 12.42 -9.17
N ASN A 112 2.22 13.32 -10.14
CA ASN A 112 1.60 13.14 -11.46
C ASN A 112 2.15 11.91 -12.19
N ARG A 113 3.47 11.68 -12.13
CA ARG A 113 4.10 10.48 -12.70
C ARG A 113 3.60 9.19 -12.07
N GLU A 114 3.45 9.14 -10.76
CA GLU A 114 2.90 7.97 -10.04
C GLU A 114 1.43 7.70 -10.41
N VAL A 115 0.62 8.76 -10.55
CA VAL A 115 -0.78 8.64 -11.02
C VAL A 115 -0.84 8.08 -12.44
N LEU A 116 -0.01 8.58 -13.36
CA LEU A 116 0.05 8.05 -14.73
C LEU A 116 0.48 6.57 -14.74
N ALA A 117 1.48 6.19 -13.94
CA ALA A 117 1.93 4.81 -13.82
C ALA A 117 0.81 3.89 -13.33
N LEU A 118 0.02 4.34 -12.36
CA LEU A 118 -1.15 3.61 -11.86
C LEU A 118 -2.22 3.43 -12.96
N LEU A 119 -2.53 4.50 -13.71
CA LEU A 119 -3.50 4.45 -14.80
C LEU A 119 -3.06 3.48 -15.91
N HIS A 120 -1.79 3.51 -16.30
CA HIS A 120 -1.23 2.53 -17.25
C HIS A 120 -1.38 1.09 -16.73
N ALA A 121 -1.01 0.83 -15.48
CA ALA A 121 -1.15 -0.50 -14.87
C ALA A 121 -2.61 -0.98 -14.80
N MET A 122 -3.58 -0.07 -14.66
CA MET A 122 -5.00 -0.40 -14.68
C MET A 122 -5.50 -0.72 -16.09
N LEU A 123 -5.04 0.00 -17.12
CA LEU A 123 -5.34 -0.29 -18.53
C LEU A 123 -4.80 -1.65 -18.93
N ASP A 124 -3.53 -1.94 -18.64
CA ASP A 124 -2.87 -3.20 -19.01
C ASP A 124 -3.57 -4.42 -18.38
N LYS A 125 -3.99 -4.32 -17.11
CA LYS A 125 -4.77 -5.39 -16.45
C LYS A 125 -6.16 -5.59 -17.03
N SER A 126 -6.74 -4.56 -17.64
CA SER A 126 -8.06 -4.63 -18.26
C SER A 126 -8.00 -5.29 -19.64
N ALA A 127 -6.88 -5.18 -20.35
CA ALA A 127 -6.65 -5.82 -21.65
C ALA A 127 -6.43 -7.35 -21.57
N VAL A 128 -6.06 -7.87 -20.40
CA VAL A 128 -5.78 -9.31 -20.19
C VAL A 128 -7.05 -10.11 -19.81
N GLN A 129 -8.19 -9.45 -19.57
CA GLN A 129 -9.45 -10.11 -19.17
C GLN A 129 -10.42 -10.38 -20.32
N THR A 130 -10.03 -10.11 -21.57
CA THR A 130 -10.78 -10.50 -22.77
C THR A 130 -10.11 -11.72 -23.41
N ASP A 131 -10.35 -12.91 -22.85
CA ASP A 131 -10.21 -14.23 -23.51
C ASP A 131 -11.08 -15.26 -22.78
#